data_AF-A0A328C1F3-F1
#
_entry.id   AF-A0A328C1F3-F1
#
_cell.length_a   1.000
_cell.length_b   1.000
_cell.length_c   1.000
_cell.angle_alpha   90.00
_cell.angle_beta   90.00
_cell.angle_gamma   90.00
#
_symmetry.space_group_name_H-M   'P 1'
#
loop_
_entity.id
_entity.type
_entity.pdbx_description
1 polymer ?
#
loop_
_entity_poly.entity_id
_entity_poly.type
_entity_poly.pdbx_seq_one_letter_code
_entity_poly.pdbx_strand_id
1 'polypeptide(L)'
;MEIIIDADRGTIRHYVNGIYQQVSHSSVGTFEVEDFEKVPEYDHIGLNVKVLGFDHGLESYSDMTTDFGDVYIDTTRARVEIGDAPRWSETRHREVQPPTFWEDDGVEVTLEAGAFEAFRGRYLYVVDAEGNVNEEGFAL
;
A
#
# COMPACT_ATOMS: atom_id res chain seq x y z
N MET A 1 2.83 4.16 3.52
CA MET A 1 3.87 3.26 2.99
C MET A 1 3.16 2.07 2.37
N GLU A 2 3.64 1.56 1.24
CA GLU A 2 3.06 0.39 0.57
C GLU A 2 4.19 -0.58 0.22
N ILE A 3 3.96 -1.88 0.43
CA ILE A 3 4.89 -2.97 0.11
C ILE A 3 4.13 -3.98 -0.74
N ILE A 4 4.70 -4.36 -1.88
CA ILE A 4 4.15 -5.38 -2.78
C ILE A 4 5.13 -6.54 -2.85
N ILE A 5 4.63 -7.74 -2.63
CA ILE A 5 5.38 -8.98 -2.73
C ILE A 5 4.79 -9.80 -3.89
N ASP A 6 5.63 -10.13 -4.86
CA ASP A 6 5.26 -10.93 -6.02
C ASP A 6 6.11 -12.20 -6.01
N ALA A 7 5.49 -13.32 -5.62
CA ALA A 7 6.16 -14.59 -5.45
C ALA A 7 6.54 -15.24 -6.80
N ASP A 8 5.76 -14.98 -7.85
CA ASP A 8 6.00 -15.58 -9.18
C ASP A 8 7.18 -14.91 -9.86
N ARG A 9 7.32 -13.59 -9.68
CA ARG A 9 8.47 -12.84 -10.16
C ARG A 9 9.64 -12.84 -9.18
N GLY A 10 9.44 -13.29 -7.94
CA GLY A 10 10.45 -13.22 -6.89
C GLY A 10 10.83 -11.78 -6.54
N THR A 11 9.85 -10.88 -6.45
CA THR A 11 10.12 -9.43 -6.28
C THR A 11 9.45 -8.86 -5.04
N ILE A 12 10.17 -7.99 -4.31
CA ILE A 12 9.58 -7.10 -3.30
C ILE A 12 9.76 -5.66 -3.77
N ARG A 13 8.69 -4.87 -3.79
CA ARG A 13 8.69 -3.43 -4.13
C ARG A 13 8.11 -2.61 -2.99
N HIS A 14 8.59 -1.38 -2.84
CA HIS A 14 8.14 -0.46 -1.80
C HIS A 14 7.85 0.93 -2.39
N TYR A 15 6.79 1.58 -1.89
CA TYR A 15 6.35 2.90 -2.30
C TYR A 15 6.13 3.80 -1.09
N VAL A 16 6.55 5.07 -1.22
CA VAL A 16 6.23 6.14 -0.27
C VAL A 16 5.40 7.17 -0.97
N ASN A 17 4.22 7.46 -0.41
CA ASN A 17 3.25 8.39 -0.98
C ASN A 17 2.82 8.03 -2.42
N GLY A 18 2.84 6.75 -2.79
CA GLY A 18 2.52 6.29 -4.15
C GLY A 18 3.66 6.48 -5.16
N ILE A 19 4.76 7.14 -4.76
CA ILE A 19 5.94 7.32 -5.60
C ILE A 19 6.90 6.15 -5.36
N TYR A 20 7.35 5.56 -6.46
CA TYR A 20 8.50 4.65 -6.43
C TYR A 20 9.75 5.46 -6.08
N GLN A 21 10.32 5.23 -4.90
CA GLN A 21 11.50 5.98 -4.45
C GLN A 21 12.78 5.24 -4.79
N GLN A 22 13.59 5.80 -5.69
CA GLN A 22 14.97 5.34 -5.90
C GLN A 22 15.87 6.06 -4.90
N VAL A 23 16.21 5.39 -3.79
CA VAL A 23 17.12 5.96 -2.78
C VAL A 23 18.45 5.21 -2.85
N SER A 24 19.53 5.97 -2.94
CA SER A 24 20.87 5.44 -3.13
C SER A 24 21.39 4.78 -1.85
N HIS A 25 22.09 3.66 -2.04
CA HIS A 25 23.04 3.02 -1.12
C HIS A 25 22.64 1.98 -0.07
N SER A 26 21.38 1.69 0.23
CA SER A 26 21.03 0.37 0.77
C SER A 26 19.52 0.15 0.75
N SER A 27 19.11 -0.91 0.07
CA SER A 27 17.77 -1.50 0.18
C SER A 27 16.62 -0.73 -0.47
N VAL A 28 16.74 -0.29 -1.74
CA VAL A 28 15.56 -0.11 -2.61
C VAL A 28 15.89 -0.46 -4.07
N GLY A 29 15.17 -1.44 -4.55
CA GLY A 29 15.06 -1.95 -5.91
C GLY A 29 13.95 -2.98 -5.86
N THR A 30 13.62 -3.62 -6.98
CA THR A 30 13.14 -4.99 -6.82
C THR A 30 14.17 -5.72 -5.96
N PHE A 31 13.79 -6.16 -4.76
CA PHE A 31 14.57 -7.20 -4.12
C PHE A 31 14.27 -8.45 -4.93
N GLU A 32 15.10 -8.69 -5.95
CA GLU A 32 15.07 -9.92 -6.72
C GLU A 32 15.53 -11.00 -5.76
N VAL A 33 14.61 -11.83 -5.32
CA VAL A 33 14.91 -12.95 -4.43
C VAL A 33 15.41 -14.11 -5.29
N GLU A 34 16.51 -13.88 -6.02
CA GLU A 34 17.08 -14.86 -6.96
C GLU A 34 17.64 -16.09 -6.25
N ASP A 35 18.00 -15.95 -4.97
CA ASP A 35 18.53 -17.00 -4.10
C ASP A 35 17.51 -17.51 -3.07
N PHE A 36 16.22 -17.24 -3.29
CA PHE A 36 15.16 -17.78 -2.43
C PHE A 36 14.99 -19.29 -2.60
N GLU A 37 15.62 -20.06 -1.72
CA GLU A 37 15.33 -21.49 -1.61
C GLU A 37 14.16 -21.73 -0.65
N LYS A 38 12.99 -22.10 -1.21
CA LYS A 38 11.88 -22.59 -0.40
C LYS A 38 12.28 -23.90 0.27
N VAL A 39 12.00 -24.01 1.57
CA VAL A 39 12.02 -25.32 2.24
C VAL A 39 11.02 -26.22 1.52
N PRO A 40 11.39 -27.43 1.06
CA PRO A 40 10.54 -28.27 0.21
C PRO A 40 9.16 -28.57 0.80
N GLU A 41 9.05 -28.63 2.13
CA GLU A 41 7.78 -28.82 2.84
C GLU A 41 6.76 -27.69 2.60
N TYR A 42 7.23 -26.48 2.26
CA TYR A 42 6.43 -25.27 2.09
C TYR A 42 6.52 -24.69 0.67
N ASP A 43 6.94 -25.49 -0.32
CA ASP A 43 7.06 -25.03 -1.72
C ASP A 43 5.73 -24.53 -2.30
N HIS A 44 4.62 -25.09 -1.82
CA HIS A 44 3.24 -24.73 -2.08
C HIS A 44 2.81 -23.38 -1.49
N ILE A 45 3.61 -22.80 -0.59
CA ILE A 45 3.33 -21.49 0.02
C ILE A 45 4.15 -20.43 -0.72
N GLY A 46 3.48 -19.46 -1.35
CA GLY A 46 4.13 -18.30 -1.97
C GLY A 46 4.80 -17.38 -0.94
N LEU A 47 5.73 -16.54 -1.38
CA LEU A 47 6.30 -15.48 -0.55
C LEU A 47 5.15 -14.58 -0.04
N ASN A 48 5.05 -14.40 1.27
CA ASN A 48 3.96 -13.65 1.92
C ASN A 48 4.47 -12.84 3.12
N VAL A 49 3.67 -11.86 3.53
CA VAL A 49 3.92 -11.09 4.76
C VAL A 49 3.45 -11.92 5.96
N LYS A 50 4.39 -12.50 6.71
CA LYS A 50 4.08 -13.27 7.93
C LYS A 50 3.88 -12.38 9.16
N VAL A 51 4.66 -11.31 9.27
CA VAL A 51 4.66 -10.40 10.42
C VAL A 51 4.85 -8.97 9.91
N LEU A 52 4.05 -8.05 10.42
CA LEU A 52 4.27 -6.61 10.33
C LEU A 52 4.64 -6.12 11.74
N GLY A 53 5.80 -5.49 11.90
CA GLY A 53 6.24 -5.01 13.20
C GLY A 53 7.59 -4.31 13.12
N PHE A 54 8.00 -3.75 14.26
CA PHE A 54 9.30 -3.13 14.45
C PHE A 54 10.07 -3.90 15.52
N ASP A 55 11.29 -4.31 15.18
CA ASP A 55 12.23 -4.93 16.11
C ASP A 55 13.48 -4.06 16.16
N HIS A 56 13.60 -3.25 17.22
CA HIS A 56 14.73 -2.34 17.38
C HIS A 56 15.83 -3.02 18.21
N GLY A 57 16.67 -3.81 17.55
CA GLY A 57 17.75 -4.57 18.20
C GLY A 57 18.90 -3.77 18.81
N LEU A 58 18.76 -2.46 19.07
CA LEU A 58 19.80 -1.59 19.61
C LEU A 58 19.29 -0.74 20.78
N GLU A 59 20.13 -0.56 21.80
CA GLU A 59 19.84 0.29 22.97
C GLU A 59 19.57 1.75 22.60
N SER A 60 20.13 2.26 21.51
CA SER A 60 19.92 3.64 21.05
C SER A 60 18.49 3.95 20.62
N TYR A 61 17.65 2.93 20.46
CA TYR A 61 16.23 3.06 20.15
C TYR A 61 15.34 2.76 21.36
N SER A 62 15.87 2.77 22.59
CA SER A 62 15.13 2.46 23.81
C SER A 62 13.86 3.29 23.99
N ASP A 63 13.85 4.50 23.46
CA ASP A 63 12.76 5.47 23.59
C ASP A 63 12.00 5.67 22.26
N MET A 64 12.17 4.76 21.30
CA MET A 64 11.47 4.83 20.02
C MET A 64 9.99 4.52 20.24
N THR A 65 9.14 5.48 19.89
CA THR A 65 7.70 5.27 19.73
C THR A 65 7.39 5.02 18.27
N THR A 66 6.54 4.05 17.96
CA THR A 66 6.09 3.81 16.60
C THR A 66 4.61 3.57 16.54
N ASP A 67 3.95 4.29 15.63
CA ASP A 67 2.52 4.22 15.41
C ASP A 67 2.24 3.74 13.98
N PHE A 68 1.26 2.85 13.86
CA PHE A 68 0.66 2.48 12.59
C PHE A 68 -0.75 3.05 12.53
N GLY A 69 -1.05 3.77 11.45
CA GLY A 69 -2.42 4.08 11.03
C GLY A 69 -2.75 3.25 9.79
N ASP A 70 -4.02 2.84 9.70
CA ASP A 70 -4.67 2.18 8.56
C ASP A 70 -3.81 1.13 7.83
N VAL A 71 -3.92 -0.11 8.29
CA VAL A 71 -3.26 -1.26 7.66
C VAL A 71 -4.25 -1.95 6.72
N TYR A 72 -3.95 -1.89 5.42
CA TYR A 72 -4.66 -2.59 4.37
C TYR A 72 -3.77 -3.69 3.77
N ILE A 73 -4.33 -4.89 3.60
CA ILE A 73 -3.64 -6.04 3.01
C ILE A 73 -4.57 -6.68 2.00
N ASP A 74 -4.07 -6.88 0.79
CA ASP A 74 -4.81 -7.50 -0.31
C ASP A 74 -3.84 -8.26 -1.23
N THR A 75 -4.38 -9.06 -2.15
CA THR A 75 -3.62 -9.82 -3.15
C THR A 75 -3.24 -8.97 -4.36
N THR A 76 -3.82 -7.78 -4.50
CA THR A 76 -3.51 -6.83 -5.57
C THR A 76 -3.21 -5.44 -5.03
N ARG A 77 -2.69 -4.56 -5.89
CA ARG A 77 -2.52 -3.14 -5.57
C ARG A 77 -3.84 -2.36 -5.63
N ALA A 78 -4.88 -2.96 -6.23
CA ALA A 78 -6.13 -2.30 -6.53
C ALA A 78 -6.86 -1.90 -5.25
N ARG A 79 -7.31 -0.65 -5.18
CA ARG A 79 -8.01 -0.10 -4.00
C ARG A 79 -8.68 1.23 -4.31
N VAL A 80 -9.58 1.63 -3.43
CA VAL A 80 -10.18 2.97 -3.43
C VAL A 80 -9.55 3.79 -2.30
N GLU A 81 -9.32 5.09 -2.54
CA GLU A 81 -8.83 6.03 -1.53
C GLU A 81 -9.66 7.31 -1.53
N ILE A 82 -9.94 7.87 -0.35
CA ILE A 82 -10.44 9.24 -0.21
C ILE A 82 -9.23 10.17 -0.08
N GLY A 83 -9.16 11.23 -0.89
CA GLY A 83 -8.12 12.26 -0.84
C GLY A 83 -8.64 13.65 -0.45
N ASP A 84 -7.72 14.53 -0.06
CA ASP A 84 -7.97 15.90 0.41
C ASP A 84 -7.83 17.00 -0.66
N ALA A 85 -7.59 16.63 -1.92
CA ALA A 85 -7.43 17.54 -3.05
C ALA A 85 -8.19 16.99 -4.27
N PRO A 86 -8.57 17.84 -5.26
CA PRO A 86 -9.24 17.39 -6.49
C PRO A 86 -8.31 16.64 -7.45
N ARG A 87 -6.99 16.86 -7.37
CA ARG A 87 -5.99 16.14 -8.17
C ARG A 87 -5.16 15.21 -7.31
N TRP A 88 -4.90 14.00 -7.79
CA TRP A 88 -4.12 13.00 -7.07
C TRP A 88 -2.74 13.50 -6.63
N SER A 89 -2.03 14.20 -7.53
CA SER A 89 -0.70 14.77 -7.27
C SER A 89 -0.69 15.89 -6.21
N GLU A 90 -1.84 16.48 -5.94
CA GLU A 90 -2.03 17.54 -4.93
C GLU A 90 -2.46 16.97 -3.58
N THR A 91 -2.86 15.70 -3.51
CA THR A 91 -3.26 15.06 -2.25
C THR A 91 -2.09 15.02 -1.26
N ARG A 92 -2.40 15.23 0.02
CA ARG A 92 -1.48 15.17 1.15
C ARG A 92 -1.96 14.24 2.24
N HIS A 93 -3.27 13.98 2.30
CA HIS A 93 -3.90 13.02 3.20
C HIS A 93 -4.81 12.11 2.38
N ARG A 94 -4.63 10.80 2.54
CA ARG A 94 -5.46 9.78 1.92
C ARG A 94 -5.91 8.72 2.92
N GLU A 95 -7.11 8.21 2.73
CA GLU A 95 -7.76 7.19 3.56
C GLU A 95 -8.21 6.02 2.68
N VAL A 96 -7.64 4.83 2.86
CA VAL A 96 -7.99 3.64 2.06
C VAL A 96 -9.41 3.19 2.39
N GLN A 97 -10.19 2.88 1.35
CA GLN A 97 -11.56 2.40 1.44
C GLN A 97 -11.62 0.99 0.85
N PRO A 98 -11.76 -0.06 1.69
CA PRO A 98 -11.86 -1.43 1.22
C PRO A 98 -13.09 -1.60 0.29
N PRO A 99 -12.89 -2.01 -0.97
CA PRO A 99 -14.00 -2.24 -1.88
C PRO A 99 -14.84 -3.43 -1.39
N THR A 100 -16.16 -3.33 -1.51
CA THR A 100 -17.09 -4.45 -1.26
C THR A 100 -17.33 -5.28 -2.51
N PHE A 101 -17.05 -4.71 -3.68
CA PHE A 101 -17.16 -5.36 -4.98
C PHE A 101 -16.24 -4.67 -6.00
N TRP A 102 -15.65 -5.44 -6.91
CA TRP A 102 -14.72 -4.95 -7.93
C TRP A 102 -14.86 -5.79 -9.21
N GLU A 103 -15.15 -5.12 -10.32
CA GLU A 103 -15.16 -5.67 -11.68
C GLU A 103 -14.61 -4.63 -12.68
N ASP A 104 -14.43 -5.02 -13.94
CA ASP A 104 -13.81 -4.17 -14.95
C ASP A 104 -14.59 -2.86 -15.20
N ASP A 105 -15.91 -2.86 -15.01
CA ASP A 105 -16.81 -1.73 -15.26
C ASP A 105 -17.35 -1.06 -13.99
N GLY A 106 -16.96 -1.51 -12.80
CA GLY A 106 -17.50 -0.97 -11.56
C GLY A 106 -16.74 -1.34 -10.28
N VAL A 107 -16.74 -0.42 -9.32
CA VAL A 107 -16.26 -0.66 -7.96
C VAL A 107 -17.33 -0.17 -6.99
N GLU A 108 -17.72 -1.02 -6.05
CA GLU A 108 -18.57 -0.62 -4.93
C GLU A 108 -17.75 -0.52 -3.65
N VAL A 109 -18.05 0.48 -2.84
CA VAL A 109 -17.31 0.78 -1.61
C VAL A 109 -18.24 1.37 -0.57
N THR A 110 -18.03 1.01 0.69
CA THR A 110 -18.64 1.72 1.83
C THR A 110 -17.68 2.81 2.28
N LEU A 111 -18.12 4.06 2.24
CA LEU A 111 -17.27 5.20 2.58
C LEU A 111 -17.19 5.43 4.08
N GLU A 112 -15.97 5.40 4.60
CA GLU A 112 -15.60 5.74 5.97
C GLU A 112 -14.69 6.96 5.95
N ALA A 113 -15.08 8.02 6.68
CA ALA A 113 -14.34 9.28 6.66
C ALA A 113 -12.92 9.17 7.24
N GLY A 114 -12.64 8.13 8.04
CA GLY A 114 -11.33 7.95 8.67
C GLY A 114 -10.97 9.16 9.53
N ALA A 115 -9.76 9.70 9.35
CA ALA A 115 -9.32 10.90 10.04
C ALA A 115 -9.85 12.21 9.45
N PHE A 116 -10.69 12.16 8.41
CA PHE A 116 -11.39 13.35 7.92
C PHE A 116 -12.61 13.69 8.78
N GLU A 117 -12.82 14.98 9.07
CA GLU A 117 -13.99 15.45 9.82
C GLU A 117 -15.33 15.25 9.07
N ALA A 118 -15.29 15.30 7.74
CA ALA A 118 -16.42 15.11 6.84
C ALA A 118 -15.96 14.88 5.40
N PHE A 119 -16.88 14.39 4.54
CA PHE A 119 -16.63 14.19 3.12
C PHE A 119 -16.61 15.49 2.29
N ARG A 120 -17.11 16.61 2.83
CA ARG A 120 -17.14 17.88 2.09
C ARG A 120 -15.73 18.31 1.68
N GLY A 121 -15.51 18.46 0.38
CA GLY A 121 -14.21 18.83 -0.18
C GLY A 121 -13.22 17.68 -0.24
N ARG A 122 -13.71 16.44 -0.15
CA ARG A 122 -12.94 15.21 -0.37
C ARG A 122 -13.27 14.63 -1.74
N TYR A 123 -12.39 13.76 -2.21
CA TYR A 123 -12.48 13.19 -3.54
C TYR A 123 -12.12 11.71 -3.50
N LEU A 124 -12.80 10.89 -4.31
CA LEU A 124 -12.47 9.48 -4.49
C LEU A 124 -11.46 9.27 -5.60
N TYR A 125 -10.55 8.35 -5.32
CA TYR A 125 -9.54 7.84 -6.22
C TYR A 125 -9.62 6.32 -6.28
N VAL A 126 -9.48 5.77 -7.48
CA VAL A 126 -9.42 4.34 -7.76
C VAL A 126 -8.03 4.06 -8.29
N VAL A 127 -7.29 3.23 -7.58
CA VAL A 127 -5.99 2.71 -7.99
C VAL A 127 -6.22 1.31 -8.54
N ASP A 128 -5.76 1.02 -9.76
CA ASP A 128 -5.88 -0.32 -10.37
C ASP A 128 -4.76 -1.27 -9.89
N ALA A 129 -4.77 -2.51 -10.39
CA ALA A 129 -3.81 -3.54 -10.00
C ALA A 129 -2.37 -3.21 -10.43
N GLU A 130 -2.21 -2.47 -11.53
CA GLU A 130 -0.94 -1.95 -12.04
C GLU A 130 -0.48 -0.70 -11.27
N GLY A 131 -1.39 -0.08 -10.52
CA GLY A 131 -1.14 1.11 -9.73
C GLY A 131 -1.34 2.43 -10.47
N ASN A 132 -2.04 2.40 -11.61
CA ASN A 132 -2.54 3.61 -12.23
C ASN A 132 -3.72 4.15 -11.42
N VAL A 133 -3.89 5.46 -11.42
CA VAL A 133 -4.93 6.15 -10.65
C VAL A 133 -5.58 7.20 -11.52
N ASN A 134 -6.87 7.46 -11.31
CA ASN A 134 -7.51 8.62 -11.90
C ASN A 134 -6.84 9.91 -11.40
N GLU A 135 -6.30 10.71 -12.32
CA GLU A 135 -5.62 11.96 -11.94
C GLU A 135 -6.58 12.98 -11.31
N GLU A 136 -7.83 13.01 -11.80
CA GLU A 136 -8.92 13.85 -11.28
C GLU A 136 -9.85 13.02 -10.42
N GLY A 137 -10.07 13.46 -9.17
CA GLY A 137 -10.87 12.75 -8.20
C GLY A 137 -12.38 12.99 -8.36
N PHE A 138 -13.20 12.01 -7.96
CA PHE A 138 -14.65 12.17 -7.92
C PHE A 138 -15.06 12.89 -6.64
N ALA A 139 -15.67 14.07 -6.74
CA ALA A 139 -16.06 14.84 -5.57
C ALA A 139 -17.10 14.11 -4.70
N LEU A 140 -16.90 14.17 -3.38
CA LEU A 140 -17.79 13.63 -2.34
C LEU A 140 -18.60 14.73 -1.63
#